data_AF-A0A7D5N5X4-F1
#
_entry.id   AF-A0A7D5N5X4-F1
#
_cell.length_a   1.000
_cell.length_b   1.000
_cell.length_c   1.000
_cell.angle_alpha   90.00
_cell.angle_beta   90.00
_cell.angle_gamma   90.00
#
_symmetry.space_group_name_H-M   'P 1'
#
loop_
_entity.id
_entity.type
_entity.pdbx_description
1 polymer ?
#
loop_
_entity_poly.entity_id
_entity_poly.type
_entity_poly.pdbx_seq_one_letter_code
_entity_poly.pdbx_strand_id
1 'polypeptide(L)'
;MTTVILVTYNGMHWIRDCLNSVRSSSVPVHTIVVDNASTDATCTTIQTEYPEVKLIASATNLGFGKANNLGIQEAIKHGAQSVFLLNQDAILHRETIEELQKISQRYPEFGILSPIHLNGGAMISTMVFAIIYFVTISKPCLAI
;
A
#
# COMPACT_ATOMS: atom_id res chain seq x y z
N MET A 1 5.82 -5.88 -12.08
CA MET A 1 5.52 -4.51 -11.61
C MET A 1 4.78 -4.60 -10.30
N THR A 2 5.13 -3.72 -9.35
CA THR A 2 4.53 -3.68 -8.01
C THR A 2 3.36 -2.70 -7.97
N THR A 3 2.26 -3.09 -7.33
CA THR A 3 1.13 -2.20 -7.05
C THR A 3 1.02 -1.93 -5.55
N VAL A 4 1.07 -0.66 -5.15
CA VAL A 4 0.78 -0.23 -3.79
C VAL A 4 -0.74 -0.23 -3.57
N ILE A 5 -1.17 -0.87 -2.49
CA ILE A 5 -2.57 -0.90 -2.06
C ILE A 5 -2.65 -0.17 -0.74
N LEU A 6 -3.32 0.97 -0.74
CA LEU A 6 -3.51 1.80 0.43
C LEU A 6 -4.97 1.72 0.88
N VAL A 7 -5.21 1.31 2.12
CA VAL A 7 -6.55 1.36 2.71
C VAL A 7 -6.67 2.61 3.57
N THR A 8 -7.71 3.41 3.36
CA THR A 8 -7.92 4.70 4.05
C THR A 8 -9.32 4.81 4.65
N TYR A 9 -9.44 5.52 5.77
CA TYR A 9 -10.70 5.92 6.39
C TYR A 9 -10.47 7.19 7.21
N ASN A 10 -11.15 8.28 6.85
CA ASN A 10 -10.98 9.63 7.37
C ASN A 10 -9.50 10.01 7.50
N GLY A 11 -8.76 9.82 6.41
CA GLY A 11 -7.31 9.86 6.34
C GLY A 11 -6.71 11.23 6.03
N MET A 12 -7.50 12.31 6.03
CA MET A 12 -7.06 13.62 5.54
C MET A 12 -5.79 14.16 6.20
N HIS A 13 -5.55 13.78 7.45
CA HIS A 13 -4.36 14.20 8.18
C HIS A 13 -3.07 13.59 7.61
N TRP A 14 -3.13 12.41 7.00
CA TRP A 14 -1.96 11.63 6.58
C TRP A 14 -1.84 11.44 5.07
N ILE A 15 -2.96 11.46 4.34
CA ILE A 15 -3.05 10.96 2.97
C ILE A 15 -2.08 11.63 2.01
N ARG A 16 -1.81 12.94 2.19
CA ARG A 16 -0.88 13.69 1.33
C ARG A 16 0.55 13.23 1.51
N ASP A 17 1.03 13.17 2.74
CA ASP A 17 2.41 12.75 3.03
C ASP A 17 2.63 11.29 2.60
N CYS A 18 1.63 10.44 2.86
CA CYS A 18 1.66 9.04 2.44
C CYS A 18 1.76 8.92 0.91
N LEU A 19 0.82 9.51 0.15
CA LEU A 19 0.80 9.40 -1.31
C LEU A 19 1.99 10.12 -1.96
N ASN A 20 2.47 11.22 -1.40
CA ASN A 20 3.69 11.89 -1.87
C ASN A 20 4.92 10.97 -1.70
N SER A 21 4.99 10.22 -0.60
CA SER A 21 6.09 9.25 -0.39
C SER A 21 6.04 8.10 -1.40
N VAL A 22 4.84 7.60 -1.72
CA VAL A 22 4.64 6.56 -2.75
C VAL A 22 5.00 7.10 -4.14
N ARG A 23 4.51 8.30 -4.49
CA ARG A 23 4.82 8.98 -5.76
C ARG A 23 6.32 9.24 -5.92
N SER A 24 7.03 9.43 -4.81
CA SER A 24 8.48 9.69 -4.79
C SER A 24 9.32 8.41 -4.89
N SER A 25 8.73 7.22 -5.01
CA SER A 25 9.46 5.96 -5.12
C SER A 25 10.52 6.00 -6.23
N SER A 26 11.66 5.35 -5.98
CA SER A 26 12.79 5.19 -6.92
C SER A 26 12.42 4.33 -8.13
N VAL A 27 11.40 3.48 -8.00
CA VAL A 27 10.90 2.61 -9.06
C VAL A 27 9.44 2.95 -9.37
N PRO A 28 9.00 2.82 -10.63
CA PRO A 28 7.60 3.01 -10.98
C PRO A 28 6.70 2.02 -10.24
N VAL A 29 5.61 2.53 -9.68
CA VAL A 29 4.56 1.74 -9.02
C VAL A 29 3.19 2.20 -9.49
N HIS A 30 2.24 1.28 -9.50
CA HIS A 30 0.82 1.64 -9.56
C HIS A 30 0.29 1.81 -8.15
N THR A 31 -0.66 2.72 -7.95
CA THR A 31 -1.27 2.95 -6.63
C THR A 31 -2.77 2.79 -6.73
N ILE A 32 -3.31 1.91 -5.88
CA ILE A 32 -4.74 1.73 -5.68
C ILE A 32 -5.05 2.15 -4.24
N VAL A 33 -5.96 3.11 -4.08
CA VAL A 33 -6.49 3.47 -2.77
C VAL A 33 -7.89 2.89 -2.62
N VAL A 34 -8.12 2.15 -1.54
CA VAL A 34 -9.44 1.66 -1.15
C VAL A 34 -9.92 2.49 0.04
N ASP A 35 -10.90 3.36 -0.22
CA ASP A 35 -11.52 4.18 0.81
C ASP A 35 -12.68 3.44 1.48
N ASN A 36 -12.66 3.39 2.81
CA ASN A 36 -13.63 2.69 3.65
C ASN A 36 -14.79 3.59 4.09
N ALA A 37 -15.39 4.32 3.15
CA ALA A 37 -16.48 5.27 3.37
C ALA A 37 -16.07 6.46 4.24
N SER A 38 -14.96 7.13 3.87
CA SER A 38 -14.59 8.39 4.51
C SER A 38 -15.69 9.45 4.33
N THR A 39 -15.90 10.23 5.37
CA THR A 39 -16.86 11.35 5.41
C THR A 39 -16.17 12.71 5.42
N ASP A 40 -14.85 12.72 5.49
CA ASP A 40 -14.03 13.93 5.36
C ASP A 40 -13.61 14.18 3.90
N ALA A 41 -12.64 15.08 3.68
CA ALA A 41 -12.19 15.44 2.34
C ALA A 41 -11.27 14.39 1.68
N THR A 42 -11.04 13.21 2.28
CA THR A 42 -10.03 12.22 1.83
C THR A 42 -10.22 11.86 0.35
N CYS A 43 -11.43 11.43 -0.02
CA CYS A 43 -11.74 11.03 -1.39
C CYS A 43 -11.56 12.17 -2.40
N THR A 44 -12.09 13.36 -2.08
CA THR A 44 -11.98 14.53 -2.95
C THR A 44 -10.51 14.91 -3.15
N THR A 45 -9.71 14.97 -2.09
CA THR A 45 -8.28 15.27 -2.16
C THR A 45 -7.53 14.26 -3.03
N ILE A 46 -7.79 12.96 -2.88
CA ILE A 46 -7.17 11.93 -3.74
C ILE A 46 -7.55 12.16 -5.20
N GLN A 47 -8.83 12.35 -5.51
CA GLN A 47 -9.30 12.53 -6.88
C GLN A 47 -8.72 13.77 -7.56
N THR A 48 -8.56 14.87 -6.81
CA THR A 48 -8.10 16.16 -7.37
C THR A 48 -6.58 16.28 -7.44
N GLU A 49 -5.86 15.81 -6.42
CA GLU A 49 -4.41 16.02 -6.29
C GLU A 49 -3.57 14.82 -6.78
N TYR A 50 -4.22 13.65 -6.90
CA TYR A 50 -3.58 12.38 -7.30
C TYR A 50 -4.38 11.65 -8.39
N PRO A 51 -4.65 12.29 -9.56
CA PRO A 51 -5.46 11.71 -10.63
C PRO A 51 -4.86 10.42 -11.24
N GLU A 52 -3.57 10.16 -11.04
CA GLU A 52 -2.91 8.91 -11.43
C GLU A 52 -3.21 7.74 -10.49
N VAL A 53 -3.75 8.02 -9.29
CA VAL A 53 -4.12 7.01 -8.31
C VAL A 53 -5.50 6.46 -8.60
N LYS A 54 -5.64 5.14 -8.61
CA LYS A 54 -6.94 4.49 -8.74
C LYS A 54 -7.65 4.47 -7.38
N LEU A 55 -8.68 5.30 -7.23
CA LEU A 55 -9.53 5.32 -6.04
C LEU A 55 -10.72 4.36 -6.18
N ILE A 56 -10.91 3.50 -5.19
CA ILE A 56 -12.08 2.65 -5.00
C ILE A 56 -12.78 3.14 -3.71
N ALA A 57 -13.83 3.95 -3.86
CA ALA A 57 -14.60 4.46 -2.73
C ALA A 57 -15.73 3.49 -2.37
N SER A 58 -15.61 2.82 -1.23
CA SER A 58 -16.65 1.94 -0.72
C SER A 58 -17.80 2.75 -0.12
N ALA A 59 -19.04 2.29 -0.33
CA ALA A 59 -20.23 2.90 0.27
C ALA A 59 -20.35 2.64 1.78
N THR A 60 -19.62 1.65 2.30
CA THR A 60 -19.60 1.29 3.73
C THR A 60 -18.17 0.94 4.16
N ASN A 61 -17.90 1.02 5.46
CA ASN A 61 -16.61 0.58 5.99
C ASN A 61 -16.54 -0.96 5.93
N LEU A 62 -15.67 -1.48 5.07
CA LEU A 62 -15.54 -2.93 4.84
C LEU A 62 -14.66 -3.62 5.90
N GLY A 63 -13.98 -2.82 6.74
CA GLY A 63 -12.86 -3.28 7.55
C GLY A 63 -11.58 -3.47 6.73
N PHE A 64 -10.46 -3.63 7.44
CA PHE A 64 -9.12 -3.59 6.83
C PHE A 64 -8.85 -4.77 5.87
N GLY A 65 -9.17 -6.00 6.28
CA GLY A 65 -8.89 -7.19 5.47
C GLY A 65 -9.67 -7.21 4.15
N LYS A 66 -10.98 -6.95 4.20
CA LYS A 66 -11.82 -6.92 2.99
C LYS A 66 -11.42 -5.79 2.03
N ALA A 67 -11.06 -4.62 2.56
CA ALA A 67 -10.57 -3.51 1.75
C ALA A 67 -9.25 -3.85 1.05
N ASN A 68 -8.29 -4.46 1.75
CA ASN A 68 -7.06 -4.95 1.13
C ASN A 68 -7.35 -5.99 0.05
N ASN A 69 -8.21 -6.98 0.34
CA ASN A 69 -8.57 -8.01 -0.63
C ASN A 69 -9.19 -7.43 -1.90
N LEU A 70 -10.03 -6.40 -1.78
CA LEU A 70 -10.58 -5.67 -2.92
C LEU A 70 -9.47 -5.01 -3.75
N GLY A 71 -8.53 -4.32 -3.09
CA GLY A 71 -7.36 -3.72 -3.75
C GLY A 71 -6.46 -4.76 -4.42
N ILE A 72 -6.24 -5.92 -3.80
CA ILE A 72 -5.41 -7.02 -4.32
C ILE A 72 -6.06 -7.61 -5.57
N GLN A 73 -7.36 -7.90 -5.51
CA GLN A 73 -8.11 -8.40 -6.66
C GLN A 73 -8.04 -7.43 -7.84
N GLU A 74 -8.14 -6.12 -7.57
CA GLU A 74 -7.99 -5.13 -8.62
C GLU A 74 -6.56 -5.11 -9.16
N ALA A 75 -5.53 -5.08 -8.30
CA ALA A 75 -4.13 -5.15 -8.73
C ALA A 75 -3.84 -6.37 -9.64
N ILE A 76 -4.36 -7.55 -9.28
CA ILE A 76 -4.22 -8.78 -10.06
C ILE A 76 -4.89 -8.65 -11.44
N LYS A 77 -6.11 -8.09 -11.51
CA LYS A 77 -6.79 -7.85 -12.80
C LYS A 77 -5.97 -6.95 -13.74
N HIS A 78 -5.17 -6.04 -13.18
CA HIS A 78 -4.27 -5.15 -13.91
C HIS A 78 -2.84 -5.70 -14.09
N GLY A 79 -2.63 -7.00 -13.84
CA GLY A 79 -1.36 -7.68 -14.13
C GLY A 79 -0.25 -7.39 -13.12
N ALA A 80 -0.58 -7.01 -11.88
CA ALA A 80 0.40 -6.88 -10.82
C ALA A 80 1.17 -8.21 -10.62
N GLN A 81 2.49 -8.12 -10.49
CA GLN A 81 3.35 -9.27 -10.16
C GLN A 81 3.58 -9.36 -8.64
N SER A 82 3.46 -8.22 -7.97
CA SER A 82 3.56 -8.08 -6.54
C SER A 82 2.67 -6.94 -6.06
N VAL A 83 2.24 -7.03 -4.81
CA VAL A 83 1.49 -5.97 -4.13
C VAL A 83 2.23 -5.52 -2.90
N PHE A 84 2.08 -4.24 -2.56
CA PHE A 84 2.63 -3.65 -1.35
C PHE A 84 1.49 -3.03 -0.56
N LEU A 85 1.08 -3.66 0.54
CA LEU A 85 0.02 -3.13 1.40
C LEU A 85 0.58 -1.95 2.20
N LEU A 86 -0.17 -0.85 2.30
CA LEU A 86 0.28 0.36 2.96
C LEU A 86 -0.86 0.96 3.79
N ASN A 87 -0.55 1.34 5.03
CA ASN A 87 -1.47 2.12 5.84
C ASN A 87 -1.39 3.61 5.49
N GLN A 88 -2.51 4.31 5.66
CA GLN A 88 -2.63 5.74 5.40
C GLN A 88 -1.68 6.62 6.23
N ASP A 89 -1.21 6.17 7.39
CA ASP A 89 -0.35 6.89 8.34
C ASP A 89 1.14 6.61 8.20
N ALA A 90 1.54 5.86 7.16
CA ALA A 90 2.92 5.50 6.89
C ALA A 90 3.55 6.36 5.78
N ILE A 91 4.85 6.64 5.92
CA ILE A 91 5.67 7.34 4.93
C ILE A 91 6.78 6.40 4.49
N LEU A 92 6.92 6.21 3.18
CA LEU A 92 7.95 5.34 2.60
C LEU A 92 9.25 6.08 2.34
N HIS A 93 10.37 5.43 2.66
CA HIS A 93 11.65 5.82 2.08
C HIS A 93 11.64 5.49 0.58
N ARG A 94 12.27 6.33 -0.24
CA ARG A 94 12.22 6.28 -1.70
C ARG A 94 12.62 4.91 -2.29
N GLU A 95 13.59 4.24 -1.69
CA GLU A 95 14.18 2.97 -2.13
C GLU A 95 13.48 1.74 -1.50
N THR A 96 12.51 1.92 -0.60
CA THR A 96 11.87 0.80 0.14
C THR A 96 11.35 -0.29 -0.79
N ILE A 97 10.59 0.11 -1.82
CA ILE A 97 9.97 -0.84 -2.76
C ILE A 97 11.04 -1.46 -3.68
N GLU A 98 12.05 -0.70 -4.08
CA GLU A 98 13.15 -1.20 -4.91
C GLU A 98 13.93 -2.31 -4.18
N GLU A 99 14.29 -2.09 -2.92
CA GLU A 99 15.03 -3.06 -2.12
C GLU A 99 14.20 -4.34 -1.89
N LEU A 100 12.89 -4.20 -1.62
CA LEU A 100 12.00 -5.37 -1.49
C LEU A 100 11.87 -6.15 -2.81
N GLN A 101 11.83 -5.45 -3.96
CA GLN A 101 11.85 -6.11 -5.27
C GLN A 101 13.16 -6.88 -5.50
N LYS A 102 14.33 -6.28 -5.18
CA LYS A 102 15.64 -6.94 -5.29
C LYS A 102 15.71 -8.20 -4.43
N ILE A 103 15.25 -8.12 -3.18
CA ILE A 103 15.21 -9.26 -2.26
C ILE A 103 14.28 -10.36 -2.78
N SER A 104 13.08 -10.01 -3.24
CA SER A 104 12.12 -10.97 -3.81
C SER A 104 12.66 -11.68 -5.04
N GLN A 105 13.38 -10.98 -5.91
CA GLN A 105 14.02 -11.58 -7.08
C GLN A 105 15.19 -12.49 -6.70
N ARG A 106 15.97 -12.11 -5.68
CA ARG A 106 17.13 -12.88 -5.23
C ARG A 106 16.76 -14.13 -4.44
N TYR A 107 15.67 -14.07 -3.67
CA TYR A 107 15.16 -15.17 -2.85
C TYR A 107 13.74 -15.50 -3.30
N PRO A 108 13.59 -16.11 -4.48
CA PRO A 108 12.30 -16.38 -5.06
C PRO A 108 11.47 -17.33 -4.22
N GLU A 109 12.00 -18.00 -3.19
CA GLU A 109 11.30 -18.81 -2.19
C GLU A 109 10.43 -17.98 -1.23
N PHE A 110 10.75 -16.70 -0.98
CA PHE A 110 10.00 -15.85 -0.07
C PHE A 110 8.64 -15.43 -0.67
N GLY A 111 7.56 -15.67 0.08
CA GLY A 111 6.20 -15.31 -0.34
C GLY A 111 5.74 -13.94 0.15
N ILE A 112 6.24 -13.52 1.31
CA ILE A 112 5.91 -12.25 1.97
C ILE A 112 7.20 -11.64 2.51
N LEU A 113 7.40 -10.36 2.21
CA LEU A 113 8.50 -9.54 2.75
C LEU A 113 7.92 -8.32 3.45
N SER A 114 8.64 -7.79 4.42
CA SER A 114 8.26 -6.56 5.12
C SER A 114 9.51 -5.72 5.37
N PRO A 115 9.49 -4.40 5.12
CA PRO A 115 10.58 -3.52 5.48
C PRO A 115 10.64 -3.33 7.01
N ILE A 116 11.78 -2.85 7.51
CA ILE A 116 11.87 -2.43 8.91
C ILE A 116 11.09 -1.12 9.07
N HIS A 117 10.21 -1.05 10.07
CA HIS A 117 9.48 0.17 10.42
C HIS A 117 10.29 0.99 11.42
N LEU A 118 10.43 2.28 11.12
CA LEU A 118 11.09 3.25 11.98
C LEU A 118 10.05 4.20 12.54
N ASN A 119 10.06 4.42 13.86
CA ASN A 119 9.32 5.53 14.44
C ASN A 119 10.08 6.83 14.18
N GLY A 120 9.38 7.95 13.99
CA GLY A 120 9.96 9.28 13.74
C GLY A 120 10.96 9.80 14.78
N GLY A 121 11.17 9.07 15.88
CA GLY A 121 12.30 9.22 16.79
C GLY A 121 13.06 7.90 16.98
N ALA A 122 13.98 7.57 16.05
CA ALA A 122 15.15 6.69 16.18
C ALA A 122 15.06 5.34 16.94
N MET A 123 13.87 4.86 17.32
CA MET A 123 13.65 3.62 18.05
C MET A 123 12.92 2.63 17.15
N ILE A 124 13.60 1.54 16.82
CA ILE A 124 13.04 0.39 16.13
C ILE A 124 12.07 -0.28 17.11
N SER A 125 10.78 0.01 16.99
CA SER A 125 9.73 -0.75 17.68
C SER A 125 9.26 -1.85 16.75
N THR A 126 9.52 -3.10 17.11
CA THR A 126 9.08 -4.30 16.38
C THR A 126 7.59 -4.60 16.56
N MET A 127 6.75 -3.62 16.88
CA MET A 127 5.29 -3.75 16.87
C MET A 127 4.63 -2.39 16.66
N VAL A 128 4.26 -2.14 15.42
CA VAL A 128 3.22 -1.17 15.04
C VAL A 128 2.30 -1.92 14.09
N PHE A 129 0.98 -1.79 14.25
CA PHE A 129 -0.05 -2.37 13.37
C PHE A 129 -0.04 -1.75 11.94
N ALA A 130 1.13 -1.41 11.42
CA ALA A 130 1.37 -1.08 10.03
C ALA A 130 1.48 -2.39 9.25
N ILE A 131 0.41 -2.79 8.58
CA ILE A 131 0.47 -3.94 7.69
C ILE A 131 1.13 -3.48 6.40
N ILE A 132 2.47 -3.60 6.39
CA ILE A 132 3.29 -3.40 5.21
C ILE A 132 3.84 -4.74 4.77
N TYR A 133 3.17 -5.34 3.80
CA TYR A 133 3.59 -6.60 3.18
C TYR A 133 3.83 -6.40 1.70
N PHE A 134 5.01 -6.80 1.24
CA PHE A 134 5.29 -7.05 -0.17
C PHE A 134 4.98 -8.53 -0.45
N VAL A 135 3.97 -8.79 -1.27
CA VAL A 135 3.51 -10.13 -1.61
C VAL A 135 3.74 -10.39 -3.09
N THR A 136 4.39 -11.50 -3.44
CA THR A 136 4.58 -11.92 -4.83
C THR A 136 3.42 -12.81 -5.29
N ILE A 137 2.71 -12.41 -6.36
CA ILE A 137 1.45 -13.03 -6.81
C ILE A 137 1.64 -14.38 -7.50
N SER A 138 2.84 -14.69 -8.01
CA SER A 138 3.12 -15.95 -8.72
C SER A 138 3.15 -17.20 -7.84
N LYS A 139 2.75 -17.10 -6.56
CA LYS A 139 2.78 -18.20 -5.59
C LYS A 139 1.43 -18.48 -4.96
N PRO A 140 1.10 -19.75 -4.68
CA PRO A 140 -0.20 -20.18 -4.14
C PRO A 140 -0.48 -19.73 -2.69
N CYS A 141 0.20 -18.72 -2.16
CA CYS A 141 -0.06 -18.16 -0.83
C CYS A 141 -1.24 -17.19 -0.79
N LEU A 142 -1.95 -16.95 -1.90
CA LEU A 142 -3.16 -16.12 -1.96
C LEU A 142 -4.38 -16.86 -1.40
N ALA A 143 -4.40 -17.04 -0.09
CA ALA A 143 -5.61 -17.20 0.69
C ALA A 143 -5.50 -16.23 1.88
N ILE A 144 -5.97 -15.00 1.70
CA ILE A 144 -6.23 -14.03 2.77
C ILE A 144 -7.72 -13.71 2.74
#